data_AF-A0A5Q4GFV8-F1
#
_entry.id   AF-A0A5Q4GFV8-F1
#
_cell.length_a   1.000
_cell.length_b   1.000
_cell.length_c   1.000
_cell.angle_alpha   90.00
_cell.angle_beta   90.00
_cell.angle_gamma   90.00
#
_symmetry.space_group_name_H-M   'P 1'
#
loop_
_entity.id
_entity.type
_entity.pdbx_description
1 polymer ?
#
loop_
_entity_poly.entity_id
_entity_poly.type
_entity_poly.pdbx_seq_one_letter_code
_entity_poly.pdbx_strand_id
1 'polypeptide(L)'
;VKDEFRLPAGGGVHNAIAMWKGLKTKMGDHAYHPCIAAAIASTVAIGGDFVLYGPAEDAKNVFPAVAMIDTALSQLAIERGMRPVEGHPRFRVG
;
A
#
# COMPACT_ATOMS: atom_id res chain seq x y z
N VAL A 1 -16.75 8.96 1.94
CA VAL A 1 -16.83 7.60 2.55
C VAL A 1 -16.30 7.59 3.97
N LYS A 2 -15.00 7.76 4.17
CA LYS A 2 -14.41 7.73 5.53
C LYS A 2 -14.94 8.86 6.41
N ASP A 3 -14.97 10.11 5.94
CA ASP A 3 -15.38 11.26 6.76
C ASP A 3 -16.89 11.25 7.07
N GLU A 4 -17.70 11.01 6.03
CA GLU A 4 -19.17 11.09 6.09
C GLU A 4 -19.82 9.85 6.71
N PHE A 5 -19.40 8.65 6.30
CA PHE A 5 -20.05 7.40 6.69
C PHE A 5 -19.25 6.58 7.71
N ARG A 6 -18.00 6.97 8.02
CA ARG A 6 -17.11 6.27 8.96
C ARG A 6 -16.86 4.80 8.62
N LEU A 7 -17.03 4.42 7.35
CA LEU A 7 -16.80 3.06 6.86
C LEU A 7 -15.36 2.89 6.36
N PRO A 8 -14.78 1.67 6.47
CA PRO A 8 -13.51 1.36 5.81
C PRO A 8 -13.61 1.56 4.29
N ALA A 9 -12.57 2.15 3.71
CA ALA A 9 -12.49 2.44 2.29
C ALA A 9 -11.18 1.95 1.69
N GLY A 10 -11.26 1.44 0.47
CA GLY A 10 -10.14 0.83 -0.24
C GLY A 10 -10.52 0.58 -1.69
N GLY A 11 -9.63 -0.07 -2.44
CA GLY A 11 -9.91 -0.35 -3.85
C GLY A 11 -8.91 -1.27 -4.53
N GLY A 12 -9.20 -1.63 -5.78
CA GLY A 12 -8.33 -2.41 -6.65
C GLY A 12 -7.48 -1.53 -7.55
N VAL A 13 -6.31 -1.12 -7.06
CA VAL A 13 -5.45 -0.14 -7.75
C VAL A 13 -4.49 -0.79 -8.73
N HIS A 14 -4.22 -2.09 -8.58
CA HIS A 14 -3.32 -2.85 -9.45
C HIS A 14 -3.61 -2.65 -10.95
N ASN A 15 -4.89 -2.79 -11.35
CA ASN A 15 -5.28 -2.74 -12.75
C ASN A 15 -5.09 -1.35 -13.38
N ALA A 16 -5.09 -0.28 -12.57
CA ALA A 16 -4.85 1.06 -13.07
C ALA A 16 -3.45 1.21 -13.69
N ILE A 17 -2.47 0.44 -13.20
CA ILE A 17 -1.08 0.47 -13.64
C ILE A 17 -0.72 -0.75 -14.49
N ALA A 18 -1.19 -1.94 -14.13
CA ALA A 18 -0.87 -3.17 -14.84
C ALA A 18 -1.32 -3.16 -16.31
N MET A 19 -2.33 -2.35 -16.65
CA MET A 19 -2.82 -2.18 -18.02
C MET A 19 -1.92 -1.31 -18.89
N TRP A 20 -0.88 -0.68 -18.33
CA TRP A 20 0.07 0.12 -19.08
C TRP A 20 1.03 -0.79 -19.85
N LYS A 21 0.63 -1.19 -21.06
CA LYS A 21 1.40 -2.10 -21.93
C LYS A 21 2.87 -1.68 -22.05
N GLY A 22 3.13 -0.38 -22.13
CA GLY A 22 4.47 0.19 -22.25
C GLY A 22 5.33 0.08 -21.00
N LEU A 23 4.75 -0.02 -19.81
CA LEU A 23 5.52 -0.02 -18.56
C LEU A 23 6.46 -1.22 -18.51
N LYS A 24 5.93 -2.43 -18.70
CA LYS A 24 6.76 -3.63 -18.76
C LYS A 24 7.57 -3.72 -20.05
N THR A 25 6.95 -3.48 -21.21
CA THR A 25 7.58 -3.73 -22.52
C THR A 25 8.67 -2.74 -22.90
N LYS A 26 8.60 -1.49 -22.41
CA LYS A 26 9.58 -0.45 -22.73
C LYS A 26 10.54 -0.15 -21.57
N MET A 27 10.09 -0.33 -20.33
CA MET A 27 10.87 0.00 -19.14
C MET A 27 11.33 -1.24 -18.36
N GLY A 28 10.83 -2.44 -18.64
CA GLY A 28 11.27 -3.69 -18.00
C GLY A 28 10.74 -3.93 -16.58
N ASP A 29 11.10 -5.09 -16.02
CA ASP A 29 10.62 -5.55 -14.70
C ASP A 29 11.04 -4.65 -13.53
N HIS A 30 12.22 -4.02 -13.65
CA HIS A 30 12.74 -3.09 -12.67
C HIS A 30 11.88 -1.82 -12.53
N ALA A 31 11.09 -1.47 -13.55
CA ALA A 31 10.11 -0.40 -13.47
C ALA A 31 8.72 -0.93 -13.14
N TYR A 32 8.33 -2.08 -13.71
CA TYR A 32 7.00 -2.65 -13.55
C TYR A 32 6.64 -2.92 -12.08
N HIS A 33 7.41 -3.74 -11.37
CA HIS A 33 7.05 -4.13 -10.01
C HIS A 33 7.08 -2.97 -9.01
N PRO A 34 8.09 -2.07 -9.02
CA PRO A 34 8.08 -0.90 -8.13
C PRO A 34 6.93 0.05 -8.43
N CYS A 35 6.55 0.27 -9.70
CA CYS A 35 5.41 1.11 -10.03
C CYS A 35 4.07 0.51 -9.55
N ILE A 36 3.89 -0.82 -9.68
CA ILE A 36 2.73 -1.52 -9.09
C ILE A 36 2.72 -1.33 -7.56
N ALA A 37 3.84 -1.62 -6.90
CA ALA A 37 3.95 -1.50 -5.44
C ALA A 37 3.71 -0.05 -4.96
N ALA A 38 4.23 0.95 -5.67
CA ALA A 38 4.05 2.37 -5.35
C ALA A 38 2.59 2.81 -5.50
N ALA A 39 1.90 2.39 -6.57
CA ALA A 39 0.49 2.70 -6.76
C ALA A 39 -0.41 2.05 -5.70
N ILE A 40 -0.07 0.86 -5.25
CA ILE A 40 -0.79 0.20 -4.16
C ILE A 40 -0.49 0.89 -2.82
N ALA A 41 0.77 1.17 -2.54
CA ALA A 41 1.20 1.84 -1.32
C ALA A 41 0.62 3.27 -1.20
N SER A 42 0.43 3.98 -2.31
CA SER A 42 -0.19 5.31 -2.31
C SER A 42 -1.64 5.29 -1.81
N THR A 43 -2.37 4.18 -2.00
CA THR A 43 -3.72 4.00 -1.45
C THR A 43 -3.71 4.04 0.07
N VAL A 44 -2.71 3.40 0.67
CA VAL A 44 -2.52 3.41 2.13
C VAL A 44 -2.03 4.78 2.58
N ALA A 45 -1.15 5.42 1.81
CA ALA A 45 -0.62 6.76 2.11
C ALA A 45 -1.71 7.84 2.20
N ILE A 46 -2.79 7.71 1.41
CA ILE A 46 -3.95 8.62 1.45
C ILE A 46 -5.04 8.18 2.43
N GLY A 47 -4.77 7.20 3.29
CA GLY A 47 -5.67 6.76 4.36
C GLY A 47 -6.64 5.63 3.98
N GLY A 48 -6.36 4.87 2.92
CA GLY A 48 -7.09 3.64 2.61
C GLY A 48 -6.86 2.55 3.66
N ASP A 49 -7.92 1.82 4.03
CA ASP A 49 -7.91 0.77 5.06
C ASP A 49 -7.59 -0.62 4.48
N PHE A 50 -7.85 -0.82 3.19
CA PHE A 50 -7.57 -2.07 2.49
C PHE A 50 -7.26 -1.83 1.03
N VAL A 51 -6.59 -2.80 0.39
CA VAL A 51 -6.28 -2.74 -1.04
C VAL A 51 -6.39 -4.13 -1.67
N LEU A 52 -7.00 -4.20 -2.85
CA LEU A 52 -6.97 -5.39 -3.69
C LEU A 52 -5.76 -5.27 -4.60
N TYR A 53 -4.65 -5.87 -4.16
CA TYR A 53 -3.33 -5.64 -4.77
C TYR A 53 -3.07 -6.39 -6.07
N GLY A 54 -4.01 -7.22 -6.53
CA GLY A 54 -3.88 -7.98 -7.77
C GLY A 54 -3.32 -9.39 -7.56
N PRO A 55 -2.54 -9.91 -8.52
CA PRO A 55 -2.03 -11.29 -8.48
C PRO A 55 -1.19 -11.58 -7.24
N ALA A 56 -1.28 -12.81 -6.73
CA ALA A 56 -0.62 -13.21 -5.50
C ALA A 56 0.92 -13.12 -5.60
N GLU A 57 1.47 -13.26 -6.80
CA GLU A 57 2.90 -13.23 -7.08
C GLU A 57 3.54 -11.86 -6.81
N ASP A 58 2.74 -10.78 -6.88
CA ASP A 58 3.19 -9.42 -6.59
C ASP A 58 3.28 -9.11 -5.09
N ALA A 59 2.79 -10.01 -4.22
CA ALA A 59 2.84 -9.82 -2.76
C ALA A 59 4.27 -9.58 -2.25
N LYS A 60 5.27 -10.22 -2.86
CA LYS A 60 6.69 -10.05 -2.50
C LYS A 60 7.19 -8.61 -2.68
N ASN A 61 6.58 -7.84 -3.58
CA ASN A 61 6.92 -6.44 -3.84
C ASN A 61 5.96 -5.49 -3.11
N VAL A 62 4.68 -5.84 -3.07
CA VAL A 62 3.61 -5.00 -2.52
C VAL A 62 3.62 -4.97 -0.99
N PHE A 63 3.73 -6.12 -0.33
CA PHE A 63 3.62 -6.18 1.13
C PHE A 63 4.71 -5.37 1.83
N PRO A 64 6.00 -5.44 1.41
CA PRO A 64 7.02 -4.56 1.98
C PRO A 64 6.73 -3.07 1.77
N ALA A 65 6.24 -2.67 0.59
CA ALA A 65 5.92 -1.27 0.28
C ALA A 65 4.75 -0.74 1.13
N VAL A 66 3.69 -1.53 1.28
CA VAL A 66 2.56 -1.19 2.16
C VAL A 66 2.99 -1.16 3.63
N ALA A 67 3.73 -2.17 4.09
CA ALA A 67 4.26 -2.24 5.45
C ALA A 67 5.15 -1.03 5.79
N MET A 68 5.96 -0.56 4.84
CA MET A 68 6.77 0.65 5.00
C MET A 68 5.89 1.88 5.22
N ILE A 69 4.86 2.10 4.40
CA ILE A 69 3.97 3.26 4.54
C ILE A 69 3.15 3.19 5.84
N ASP A 70 2.58 2.03 6.18
CA ASP A 70 1.82 1.85 7.42
C ASP A 70 2.71 2.05 8.67
N THR A 71 3.95 1.55 8.59
CA THR A 71 5.01 1.84 9.58
C THR A 71 5.33 3.32 9.64
N ALA A 72 5.41 4.06 8.54
CA ALA A 72 5.63 5.49 8.60
C ALA A 72 4.43 6.23 9.24
N LEU A 73 3.21 5.92 8.80
CA LEU A 73 1.99 6.57 9.27
C LEU A 73 1.69 6.31 10.75
N SER A 74 2.02 5.13 11.26
CA SER A 74 1.86 4.83 12.69
C SER A 74 2.73 5.69 13.61
N GLN A 75 3.73 6.42 13.08
CA GLN A 75 4.46 7.42 13.86
C GLN A 75 3.54 8.58 14.27
N LEU A 76 2.67 9.04 13.36
CA LEU A 76 1.68 10.08 13.62
C LEU A 76 0.67 9.63 14.68
N ALA A 77 0.33 8.33 14.71
CA ALA A 77 -0.54 7.78 15.73
C ALA A 77 0.12 7.84 17.12
N ILE A 78 1.40 7.47 17.21
CA ILE A 78 2.19 7.53 18.45
C ILE A 78 2.33 8.96 18.97
N GLU A 79 2.61 9.93 18.09
CA GLU A 79 2.71 11.35 18.45
C GLU A 79 1.39 11.91 19.00
N ARG A 80 0.25 11.31 18.63
CA ARG A 80 -1.07 11.64 19.15
C ARG A 80 -1.44 10.84 20.41
N GLY A 81 -0.50 10.11 21.00
CA GLY A 81 -0.72 9.28 22.18
C GLY A 81 -1.46 7.97 21.92
N MET A 82 -1.62 7.57 20.66
CA MET A 82 -2.25 6.29 20.29
C MET A 82 -1.19 5.21 20.12
N ARG A 83 -1.52 3.97 20.50
CA ARG A 83 -0.64 2.81 20.31
C ARG A 83 -1.12 1.97 19.11
N PRO A 84 -0.24 1.63 18.16
CA PRO A 84 -0.57 0.68 17.10
C PRO A 84 -0.97 -0.68 17.68
N VAL A 85 -1.89 -1.36 17.00
CA VAL A 85 -2.40 -2.68 17.42
C VAL A 85 -1.29 -3.74 17.48
N GLU A 86 -1.52 -4.79 18.26
CA GLU A 86 -0.63 -5.94 18.31
C GLU A 86 -0.48 -6.55 16.90
N GLY A 87 0.76 -6.88 16.51
CA GLY A 87 1.07 -7.42 15.19
C GLY A 87 1.24 -6.40 14.06
N HIS A 88 1.09 -5.10 14.34
CA HIS A 88 1.34 -4.03 13.37
C HIS A 88 2.75 -4.11 12.72
N PRO A 89 2.91 -3.81 11.41
CA PRO A 89 4.20 -3.92 10.71
C PRO A 89 5.38 -3.22 11.40
N ARG A 90 5.12 -2.09 12.09
CA ARG A 90 6.05 -1.40 12.98
C ARG A 90 6.91 -2.34 13.85
N PHE A 91 6.30 -3.37 14.43
CA PHE A 91 6.97 -4.26 15.37
C PHE A 91 7.71 -5.43 14.68
N ARG A 92 7.79 -5.41 13.34
CA ARG A 92 8.43 -6.46 12.54
C ARG A 92 9.50 -5.93 11.58
N VAL A 93 9.47 -4.63 11.26
CA VAL A 93 10.38 -3.99 10.29
C VAL A 93 11.65 -3.43 10.94
N GLY A 94 11.60 -3.14 12.26
CA GLY A 94 12.73 -2.67 13.06
C GLY A 94 13.27 -3.74 13.98
#